data_AF-A0A8E6B9F3-F1
#
_entry.id   AF-A0A8E6B9F3-F1
#
_cell.length_a   1.000
_cell.length_b   1.000
_cell.length_c   1.000
_cell.angle_alpha   90.00
_cell.angle_beta   90.00
_cell.angle_gamma   90.00
#
_symmetry.space_group_name_H-M   'P 1'
#
loop_
_entity.id
_entity.type
_entity.pdbx_description
1 polymer ?
#
loop_
_entity_poly.entity_id
_entity_poly.type
_entity_poly.pdbx_seq_one_letter_code
_entity_poly.pdbx_strand_id
1 'polypeptide(L)'
;MFARLLVLIAVVGLGVFGLGLILTFLGYARNVGDRKYSENNIRQIGFAMMHCTDPGSVIKPESIDYFPSGTLPNPALKRDERLSLYAYFVHSLDRTTENANFDEKTGMTKLWSQIDKDQKWNLGSNRELATQKAKHLIVPATKKPVTAEGFAITNYVANGGLENGAALPKWNSEQLRGLFEPDIKTPYVEVKDGLAQTIAFLETDFFTGPWLQGGPSTLRTWKRDQSVYLGPSSDLGGIHLDGVYAAMADGRAHFLTWKTDPRIFRSLLTIDSTEEPE
;
A
#
# COMPACT_ATOMS: atom_id res chain seq x y z
N MET A 1 -23.51 -59.90 3.25
CA MET A 1 -22.55 -59.04 3.97
C MET A 1 -21.78 -58.12 3.01
N PHE A 2 -21.22 -58.66 1.92
CA PHE A 2 -20.43 -57.91 0.93
C PHE A 2 -21.11 -56.68 0.30
N ALA A 3 -22.38 -56.80 -0.13
CA ALA A 3 -23.10 -55.67 -0.73
C ALA A 3 -23.29 -54.46 0.22
N ARG A 4 -23.53 -54.72 1.52
CA ARG A 4 -23.68 -53.65 2.53
C ARG A 4 -22.35 -52.91 2.77
N LEU A 5 -21.23 -53.64 2.74
CA LEU A 5 -19.90 -53.07 2.87
C LEU A 5 -19.56 -52.18 1.67
N LEU A 6 -19.86 -52.62 0.44
CA LEU A 6 -19.64 -51.81 -0.76
C LEU A 6 -20.45 -50.51 -0.77
N VAL A 7 -21.73 -50.57 -0.37
CA VAL A 7 -22.57 -49.38 -0.25
C VAL A 7 -22.00 -48.40 0.77
N LEU A 8 -21.56 -48.89 1.93
CA LEU A 8 -20.94 -48.04 2.95
C LEU A 8 -19.67 -47.35 2.42
N ILE A 9 -18.79 -48.10 1.74
CA ILE A 9 -17.57 -47.55 1.14
C ILE A 9 -17.91 -46.49 0.10
N ALA A 10 -18.91 -46.72 -0.76
CA ALA A 10 -19.32 -45.76 -1.78
C ALA A 10 -19.87 -44.47 -1.17
N VAL A 11 -20.71 -44.57 -0.13
CA VAL A 11 -21.26 -43.39 0.58
C VAL A 11 -20.16 -42.60 1.27
N VAL A 12 -19.23 -43.27 1.96
CA VAL A 12 -18.09 -42.60 2.60
C VAL A 12 -17.19 -41.95 1.55
N GLY A 13 -16.90 -42.65 0.45
CA GLY A 13 -16.10 -42.12 -0.66
C GLY A 13 -16.71 -40.87 -1.29
N LEU A 14 -18.02 -40.89 -1.56
CA LEU A 14 -18.76 -39.73 -2.05
C LEU A 14 -18.78 -38.58 -1.03
N GLY A 15 -18.93 -38.89 0.25
CA GLY A 15 -18.87 -37.89 1.32
C GLY A 15 -17.52 -37.19 1.41
N VAL A 16 -16.43 -37.95 1.39
CA VAL A 16 -15.06 -37.42 1.39
C VAL A 16 -14.78 -36.61 0.13
N PHE A 17 -15.19 -37.10 -1.04
CA PHE A 17 -15.03 -36.39 -2.31
C PHE A 17 -15.82 -35.08 -2.31
N GLY A 18 -17.09 -35.10 -1.88
CA GLY A 18 -17.93 -33.91 -1.76
C GLY A 18 -17.35 -32.87 -0.80
N LEU A 19 -16.84 -33.30 0.35
CA LEU A 19 -16.14 -32.42 1.29
C LEU A 19 -14.89 -31.79 0.65
N GLY A 20 -14.12 -32.57 -0.10
CA GLY A 20 -12.95 -32.08 -0.84
C GLY A 20 -13.30 -30.93 -1.80
N LEU A 21 -14.35 -31.11 -2.61
CA LEU A 21 -14.83 -30.08 -3.53
C LEU A 21 -15.28 -28.80 -2.82
N ILE A 22 -16.02 -28.94 -1.71
CA ILE A 22 -16.48 -27.79 -0.91
C ILE A 22 -15.28 -27.01 -0.36
N LEU A 23 -14.27 -27.69 0.19
CA LEU A 23 -13.08 -27.04 0.72
C LEU A 23 -12.29 -26.31 -0.37
N THR A 24 -12.13 -26.92 -1.55
CA THR A 24 -11.49 -26.25 -2.70
C THR A 24 -12.28 -25.02 -3.15
N PHE A 25 -13.61 -25.11 -3.24
CA PHE A 25 -14.47 -23.98 -3.61
C PHE A 25 -14.38 -22.84 -2.59
N LEU A 26 -14.40 -23.15 -1.29
CA LEU A 26 -14.26 -22.14 -0.23
C LEU A 26 -12.90 -21.43 -0.30
N GLY A 27 -11.82 -22.17 -0.57
CA GLY A 27 -10.50 -21.59 -0.78
C GLY A 27 -10.47 -20.63 -1.98
N TYR A 28 -11.03 -21.05 -3.11
CA TYR A 28 -11.16 -20.22 -4.30
C TYR A 28 -12.01 -18.95 -4.05
N ALA A 29 -13.18 -19.09 -3.43
CA ALA A 29 -14.07 -17.97 -3.14
C ALA A 29 -13.42 -16.93 -2.20
N ARG A 30 -12.69 -17.38 -1.18
CA ARG A 30 -11.91 -16.50 -0.30
C ARG A 30 -10.82 -15.76 -1.07
N ASN A 31 -10.04 -16.45 -1.88
CA ASN A 31 -8.99 -15.82 -2.69
C ASN A 31 -9.56 -14.74 -3.65
N VAL A 32 -10.70 -15.02 -4.29
CA VAL A 32 -11.38 -14.03 -5.15
C VAL A 32 -11.87 -12.83 -4.33
N GLY A 33 -12.45 -13.09 -3.14
CA GLY A 33 -12.86 -12.05 -2.21
C GLY A 33 -11.70 -11.16 -1.77
N ASP A 34 -10.60 -11.75 -1.31
CA ASP A 34 -9.41 -11.03 -0.84
C ASP A 34 -8.80 -10.16 -1.93
N ARG A 35 -8.75 -10.66 -3.18
CA ARG A 35 -8.33 -9.88 -4.35
C ARG A 35 -9.23 -8.68 -4.59
N LYS A 36 -10.55 -8.86 -4.57
CA LYS A 36 -11.51 -7.76 -4.78
C LYS A 36 -11.45 -6.71 -3.67
N TYR A 37 -11.24 -7.13 -2.43
CA TYR A 37 -11.01 -6.21 -1.33
C TYR A 37 -9.69 -5.44 -1.48
N SER A 38 -8.62 -6.11 -1.92
CA SER A 38 -7.32 -5.45 -2.14
C SER A 38 -7.37 -4.45 -3.29
N GLU A 39 -8.04 -4.82 -4.40
CA GLU A 39 -8.36 -3.92 -5.50
C GLU A 39 -9.13 -2.68 -5.02
N ASN A 40 -10.10 -2.85 -4.12
CA ASN A 40 -10.85 -1.74 -3.55
C ASN A 40 -10.02 -0.89 -2.59
N ASN A 41 -9.21 -1.52 -1.74
CA ASN A 41 -8.31 -0.83 -0.81
C ASN A 41 -7.33 0.07 -1.57
N ILE A 42 -6.69 -0.45 -2.62
CA ILE A 42 -5.73 0.35 -3.39
C ILE A 42 -6.40 1.48 -4.19
N ARG A 43 -7.64 1.29 -4.67
CA ARG A 43 -8.45 2.39 -5.24
C ARG A 43 -8.74 3.48 -4.23
N GLN A 44 -9.06 3.11 -2.98
CA GLN A 44 -9.29 4.09 -1.93
C GLN A 44 -8.03 4.85 -1.54
N ILE A 45 -6.87 4.18 -1.53
CA ILE A 45 -5.57 4.84 -1.36
C ILE A 45 -5.30 5.80 -2.52
N GLY A 46 -5.51 5.35 -3.76
CA GLY A 46 -5.39 6.21 -4.95
C GLY A 46 -6.31 7.44 -4.89
N PHE A 47 -7.56 7.26 -4.48
CA PHE A 47 -8.49 8.37 -4.24
C PHE A 47 -7.99 9.30 -3.12
N ALA A 48 -7.54 8.74 -1.99
CA ALA A 48 -7.05 9.52 -0.85
C ALA A 48 -5.80 10.33 -1.18
N MET A 49 -4.93 9.81 -2.06
CA MET A 49 -3.79 10.52 -2.61
C MET A 49 -4.20 11.77 -3.39
N MET A 50 -5.24 11.68 -4.22
CA MET A 50 -5.77 12.81 -5.00
C MET A 50 -6.52 13.84 -4.14
N HIS A 51 -6.88 13.47 -2.91
CA HIS A 51 -7.58 14.31 -1.94
C HIS A 51 -6.78 14.46 -0.64
N CYS A 52 -5.45 14.51 -0.75
CA CYS A 52 -4.59 14.61 0.41
C CYS A 52 -4.64 16.01 1.03
N THR A 53 -4.50 16.09 2.35
CA THR A 53 -4.52 17.36 3.09
C THR A 53 -3.46 17.33 4.18
N ASP A 54 -2.82 18.46 4.47
CA ASP A 54 -1.87 18.55 5.58
C ASP A 54 -2.60 18.23 6.91
N PRO A 55 -2.03 17.38 7.80
CA PRO A 55 -2.66 17.04 9.08
C PRO A 55 -3.09 18.28 9.88
N GLY A 56 -4.33 18.28 10.36
CA GLY A 56 -4.92 19.40 11.10
C GLY A 56 -5.45 20.55 10.24
N SER A 57 -5.34 20.46 8.91
CA SER A 57 -5.92 21.46 8.01
C SER A 57 -7.37 21.13 7.63
N VAL A 58 -8.15 22.16 7.33
CA VAL A 58 -9.50 22.01 6.77
C VAL A 58 -9.38 21.52 5.33
N ILE A 59 -10.26 20.60 4.92
CA ILE A 59 -10.36 20.16 3.52
C ILE A 59 -10.64 21.38 2.64
N LYS A 60 -9.80 21.59 1.63
CA LYS A 60 -10.11 22.55 0.59
C LYS A 60 -10.97 21.86 -0.48
N PRO A 61 -12.03 22.52 -0.99
CA PRO A 61 -12.84 21.97 -2.08
C PRO A 61 -12.10 21.99 -3.43
N GLU A 62 -10.98 22.72 -3.51
CA GLU A 62 -10.15 22.84 -4.70
C GLU A 62 -9.39 21.55 -5.00
N SER A 63 -9.27 21.22 -6.29
CA SER A 63 -8.39 20.15 -6.73
C SER A 63 -6.93 20.52 -6.43
N ILE A 64 -6.19 19.63 -5.77
CA ILE A 64 -4.74 19.74 -5.69
C ILE A 64 -4.13 19.38 -7.05
N ASP A 65 -3.02 20.02 -7.39
CA ASP A 65 -2.24 19.84 -8.62
C ASP A 65 -0.88 19.18 -8.35
N TYR A 66 -0.73 18.56 -7.17
CA TYR A 66 0.47 17.89 -6.72
C TYR A 66 0.17 16.64 -5.91
N PHE A 67 1.14 15.74 -5.85
CA PHE A 67 1.24 14.64 -4.89
C PHE A 67 2.00 15.11 -3.63
N PRO A 68 1.61 14.67 -2.42
CA PRO A 68 2.31 15.05 -1.21
C PRO A 68 3.72 14.45 -1.17
N SER A 69 4.54 14.90 -0.23
CA SER A 69 5.80 14.23 0.06
C SER A 69 5.58 12.85 0.70
N GLY A 70 6.53 11.94 0.49
CA GLY A 70 6.51 10.58 1.01
C GLY A 70 6.63 10.48 2.53
N THR A 71 7.08 11.54 3.20
CA THR A 71 6.99 11.73 4.66
C THR A 71 6.49 13.13 4.98
N LEU A 72 5.90 13.33 6.15
CA LEU A 72 5.60 14.69 6.62
C LEU A 72 6.93 15.39 6.95
N PRO A 73 7.28 16.52 6.30
CA PRO A 73 8.57 17.16 6.51
C PRO A 73 8.73 17.62 7.97
N ASN A 74 9.80 17.16 8.62
CA ASN A 74 10.20 17.62 9.94
C ASN A 74 11.74 17.64 10.02
N PRO A 75 12.38 18.82 9.98
CA PRO A 75 13.84 18.92 9.94
C PRO A 75 14.53 18.47 11.23
N ALA A 76 13.81 18.37 12.35
CA ALA A 76 14.36 17.92 13.63
C ALA A 76 14.41 16.39 13.76
N LEU A 77 13.72 15.65 12.88
CA LEU A 77 13.59 14.19 12.94
C LEU A 77 14.26 13.52 11.73
N LYS A 78 14.82 12.33 11.95
CA LYS A 78 15.24 11.45 10.85
C LYS A 78 14.01 10.94 10.10
N ARG A 79 14.17 10.56 8.83
CA ARG A 79 13.05 10.14 7.96
C ARG A 79 12.24 8.98 8.53
N ASP A 80 12.90 8.01 9.17
CA ASP A 80 12.29 6.84 9.80
C ASP A 80 11.63 7.12 11.16
N GLU A 81 11.84 8.33 11.70
CA GLU A 81 11.21 8.84 12.92
C GLU A 81 10.00 9.72 12.60
N ARG A 82 9.86 10.20 11.35
CA ARG A 82 8.76 11.06 10.91
C ARG A 82 7.48 10.27 10.67
N LEU A 83 6.39 11.03 10.56
CA LEU A 83 5.11 10.54 10.07
C LEU A 83 5.21 10.21 8.57
N SER A 84 4.62 9.08 8.17
CA SER A 84 4.53 8.67 6.77
C SER A 84 3.58 9.55 5.97
N LEU A 85 3.61 9.41 4.63
CA LEU A 85 2.63 10.06 3.76
C LEU A 85 1.18 9.69 4.05
N TYR A 86 0.93 8.55 4.71
CA TYR A 86 -0.44 8.17 5.08
C TYR A 86 -1.08 9.19 6.02
N ALA A 87 -0.29 9.94 6.80
CA ALA A 87 -0.80 11.05 7.61
C ALA A 87 -1.58 12.09 6.77
N TYR A 88 -1.22 12.29 5.49
CA TYR A 88 -1.97 13.15 4.56
C TYR A 88 -3.29 12.53 4.07
N PHE A 89 -3.40 11.20 4.10
CA PHE A 89 -4.50 10.43 3.53
C PHE A 89 -5.55 10.02 4.55
N VAL A 90 -5.19 10.02 5.84
CA VAL A 90 -6.06 9.62 6.96
C VAL A 90 -7.45 10.24 6.79
N HIS A 91 -7.51 11.51 6.39
CA HIS A 91 -8.76 12.20 6.15
C HIS A 91 -9.68 11.46 5.16
N SER A 92 -9.14 11.18 3.99
CA SER A 92 -9.88 10.60 2.88
C SER A 92 -10.13 9.11 3.06
N LEU A 93 -9.27 8.42 3.83
CA LEU A 93 -9.39 6.99 4.12
C LEU A 93 -10.39 6.66 5.24
N ASP A 94 -10.62 7.54 6.21
CA ASP A 94 -11.49 7.25 7.36
C ASP A 94 -12.96 7.68 7.16
N ARG A 95 -13.27 8.36 6.04
CA ARG A 95 -14.66 8.62 5.60
C ARG A 95 -15.51 7.37 5.36
N THR A 96 -14.89 6.19 5.23
CA THR A 96 -15.58 4.91 4.98
C THR A 96 -15.89 4.13 6.26
N THR A 97 -15.36 4.55 7.41
CA THR A 97 -15.68 3.89 8.67
C THR A 97 -16.97 4.47 9.23
N GLU A 98 -17.89 3.61 9.66
CA GLU A 98 -19.14 3.93 10.37
C GLU A 98 -18.88 4.56 11.77
N ASN A 99 -17.81 5.33 11.92
CA ASN A 99 -17.38 5.90 13.18
C ASN A 99 -18.30 7.07 13.55
N ALA A 100 -19.08 6.88 14.62
CA ALA A 100 -19.98 7.84 15.25
C ALA A 100 -19.31 9.13 15.80
N ASN A 101 -18.04 9.38 15.47
CA ASN A 101 -17.23 10.50 15.98
C ASN A 101 -16.77 11.45 14.85
N PHE A 102 -17.47 11.46 13.71
CA PHE A 102 -17.30 12.45 12.66
C PHE A 102 -17.81 13.81 13.16
N ASP A 103 -16.93 14.80 13.25
CA ASP A 103 -17.34 16.17 13.52
C ASP A 103 -17.80 16.81 12.21
N GLU A 104 -19.11 16.97 12.05
CA GLU A 104 -19.74 17.56 10.87
C GLU A 104 -19.24 18.99 10.59
N LYS A 105 -18.78 19.74 11.61
CA LYS A 105 -18.33 21.12 11.44
C LYS A 105 -16.92 21.22 10.85
N THR A 106 -16.03 20.31 11.21
CA THR A 106 -14.65 20.30 10.73
C THR A 106 -14.43 19.31 9.59
N GLY A 107 -15.36 18.36 9.41
CA GLY A 107 -15.21 17.24 8.49
C GLY A 107 -14.18 16.21 8.95
N MET A 108 -13.66 16.33 10.17
CA MET A 108 -12.59 15.49 10.72
C MET A 108 -13.14 14.52 11.76
N THR A 109 -12.61 13.28 11.82
CA THR A 109 -12.81 12.48 13.03
C THR A 109 -11.85 12.96 14.12
N LYS A 110 -12.28 12.86 15.40
CA LYS A 110 -11.51 13.26 16.59
C LYS A 110 -10.09 12.65 16.63
N LEU A 111 -9.90 11.53 15.96
CA LEU A 111 -8.63 10.82 15.89
C LEU A 111 -7.56 11.61 15.12
N TRP A 112 -7.95 12.38 14.10
CA TRP A 112 -7.00 13.02 13.18
C TRP A 112 -6.42 14.31 13.76
N SER A 113 -7.21 15.02 14.56
CA SER A 113 -6.72 16.19 15.31
C SER A 113 -5.66 15.81 16.36
N GLN A 114 -5.42 14.51 16.58
CA GLN A 114 -4.41 14.02 17.51
C GLN A 114 -3.03 13.84 16.85
N ILE A 115 -2.92 13.95 15.51
CA ILE A 115 -1.62 13.87 14.85
C ILE A 115 -0.75 15.06 15.29
N ASP A 116 0.33 14.77 15.98
CA ASP A 116 1.34 15.74 16.37
C ASP A 116 2.51 15.68 15.38
N LYS A 117 2.55 16.65 14.46
CA LYS A 117 3.57 16.72 13.40
C LYS A 117 4.99 17.00 13.91
N ASP A 118 5.10 17.51 15.13
CA ASP A 118 6.37 17.90 15.73
C ASP A 118 7.00 16.73 16.51
N GLN A 119 6.24 15.64 16.72
CA GLN A 119 6.70 14.42 17.38
C GLN A 119 7.01 13.27 16.43
N LYS A 120 7.76 12.29 16.95
CA LYS A 120 7.98 11.02 16.24
C LYS A 120 6.66 10.28 16.05
N TRP A 121 6.60 9.44 15.02
CA TRP A 121 5.39 8.65 14.72
C TRP A 121 4.99 7.69 15.85
N ASN A 122 5.91 7.31 16.73
CA ASN A 122 5.70 6.33 17.81
C ASN A 122 5.70 6.92 19.23
N LEU A 123 5.58 8.23 19.36
CA LEU A 123 5.53 8.95 20.64
C LEU A 123 4.20 9.68 20.83
N GLY A 124 3.87 9.96 22.09
CA GLY A 124 2.68 10.73 22.45
C GLY A 124 1.40 10.20 21.81
N SER A 125 0.60 11.12 21.27
CA SER A 125 -0.64 10.82 20.55
C SER A 125 -0.41 10.02 19.27
N ASN A 126 0.71 10.22 18.57
CA ASN A 126 1.02 9.46 17.35
C ASN A 126 1.17 7.97 17.65
N ARG A 127 1.70 7.60 18.83
CA ARG A 127 1.80 6.20 19.26
C ARG A 127 0.43 5.54 19.31
N GLU A 128 -0.56 6.21 19.89
CA GLU A 128 -1.93 5.70 20.00
C GLU A 128 -2.53 5.51 18.60
N LEU A 129 -2.33 6.48 17.70
CA LEU A 129 -2.77 6.38 16.31
C LEU A 129 -2.09 5.23 15.56
N ALA A 130 -0.79 5.05 15.73
CA ALA A 130 -0.01 4.01 15.05
C ALA A 130 -0.42 2.59 15.45
N THR A 131 -1.11 2.39 16.58
CA THR A 131 -1.65 1.08 16.98
C THR A 131 -3.01 0.77 16.35
N GLN A 132 -3.67 1.76 15.74
CA GLN A 132 -4.99 1.59 15.14
C GLN A 132 -4.90 1.03 13.73
N LYS A 133 -5.69 -0.01 13.48
CA LYS A 133 -5.74 -0.70 12.18
C LYS A 133 -6.58 0.09 11.18
N ALA A 134 -5.92 0.75 10.25
CA ALA A 134 -6.55 1.27 9.05
C ALA A 134 -6.83 0.10 8.08
N LYS A 135 -8.08 -0.40 8.04
CA LYS A 135 -8.45 -1.58 7.23
C LYS A 135 -8.07 -1.45 5.75
N HIS A 136 -8.11 -0.23 5.20
CA HIS A 136 -7.74 0.04 3.81
C HIS A 136 -6.24 -0.08 3.54
N LEU A 137 -5.41 -0.03 4.58
CA LEU A 137 -3.96 -0.18 4.47
C LEU A 137 -3.50 -1.63 4.66
N ILE A 138 -4.42 -2.57 4.91
CA ILE A 138 -4.09 -3.96 5.21
C ILE A 138 -4.72 -4.85 4.14
N VAL A 139 -3.93 -5.74 3.56
CA VAL A 139 -4.44 -6.78 2.65
C VAL A 139 -5.25 -7.79 3.48
N PRO A 140 -6.47 -8.19 3.07
CA PRO A 140 -7.30 -9.10 3.85
C PRO A 140 -6.65 -10.45 4.18
N ALA A 141 -5.81 -10.95 3.28
CA ALA A 141 -5.08 -12.20 3.44
C ALA A 141 -3.89 -12.10 4.44
N THR A 142 -3.60 -10.91 4.98
CA THR A 142 -2.55 -10.68 5.97
C THR A 142 -2.85 -11.40 7.29
N LYS A 143 -2.01 -12.39 7.63
CA LYS A 143 -2.17 -13.18 8.86
C LYS A 143 -1.81 -12.40 10.14
N LYS A 144 -0.84 -11.48 10.06
CA LYS A 144 -0.31 -10.72 11.20
C LYS A 144 -0.37 -9.21 10.90
N PRO A 145 -1.52 -8.56 11.11
CA PRO A 145 -1.73 -7.15 10.77
C PRO A 145 -1.13 -6.17 11.80
N VAL A 146 -0.19 -6.61 12.63
CA VAL A 146 0.47 -5.81 13.66
C VAL A 146 1.93 -6.24 13.84
N THR A 147 2.80 -5.31 14.23
CA THR A 147 4.20 -5.61 14.62
C THR A 147 4.25 -6.29 15.99
N ALA A 148 5.43 -6.76 16.40
CA ALA A 148 5.64 -7.35 17.73
C ALA A 148 5.37 -6.35 18.86
N GLU A 149 5.58 -5.06 18.61
CA GLU A 149 5.37 -3.94 19.52
C GLU A 149 3.90 -3.45 19.55
N GLY A 150 3.02 -4.06 18.74
CA GLY A 150 1.59 -3.76 18.70
C GLY A 150 1.17 -2.65 17.74
N PHE A 151 2.07 -2.18 16.87
CA PHE A 151 1.72 -1.17 15.85
C PHE A 151 1.00 -1.80 14.67
N ALA A 152 -0.03 -1.14 14.16
CA ALA A 152 -0.73 -1.59 12.96
C ALA A 152 0.14 -1.38 11.71
N ILE A 153 0.21 -2.40 10.87
CA ILE A 153 1.05 -2.34 9.66
C ILE A 153 0.31 -1.76 8.45
N THR A 154 1.06 -1.46 7.40
CA THR A 154 0.54 -1.35 6.04
C THR A 154 1.10 -2.45 5.13
N ASN A 155 0.29 -2.88 4.17
CA ASN A 155 0.66 -3.73 3.04
C ASN A 155 0.79 -2.94 1.73
N TYR A 156 0.64 -1.62 1.77
CA TYR A 156 0.74 -0.76 0.59
C TYR A 156 1.91 0.20 0.79
N VAL A 157 2.80 0.25 -0.19
CA VAL A 157 4.01 1.09 -0.16
C VAL A 157 3.99 2.06 -1.32
N ALA A 158 4.35 3.30 -1.02
CA ALA A 158 4.48 4.37 -1.99
C ALA A 158 5.75 4.18 -2.84
N ASN A 159 5.65 4.55 -4.11
CA ASN A 159 6.74 4.46 -5.06
C ASN A 159 7.70 5.66 -4.95
N GLY A 160 8.90 5.41 -4.44
CA GLY A 160 10.00 6.36 -4.35
C GLY A 160 10.93 6.39 -5.57
N GLY A 161 10.78 5.47 -6.52
CA GLY A 161 11.58 5.42 -7.75
C GLY A 161 12.68 4.36 -7.74
N LEU A 162 13.66 4.51 -8.65
CA LEU A 162 14.73 3.55 -8.84
C LEU A 162 16.06 4.06 -8.26
N GLU A 163 16.70 3.20 -7.46
CA GLU A 163 18.02 3.41 -6.90
C GLU A 163 19.11 2.74 -7.74
N ASN A 164 20.22 3.47 -7.92
CA ASN A 164 21.48 2.88 -8.36
C ASN A 164 22.25 2.33 -7.13
N GLY A 165 22.09 1.04 -6.84
CA GLY A 165 22.92 0.32 -5.86
C GLY A 165 22.37 0.20 -4.43
N ALA A 166 23.18 -0.42 -3.56
CA ALA A 166 22.77 -0.93 -2.24
C ALA A 166 23.20 -0.02 -1.07
N ALA A 167 22.45 1.04 -0.82
CA ALA A 167 22.28 1.69 0.50
C ALA A 167 21.64 3.05 0.24
N LEU A 168 20.36 3.22 0.60
CA LEU A 168 19.56 4.47 0.56
C LEU A 168 20.45 5.73 0.58
N PRO A 169 20.91 6.23 -0.59
CA PRO A 169 21.74 7.42 -0.62
C PRO A 169 20.82 8.61 -0.38
N LYS A 170 21.40 9.74 0.01
CA LYS A 170 20.72 11.04 -0.16
C LYS A 170 20.13 11.05 -1.57
N TRP A 171 18.81 11.25 -1.72
CA TRP A 171 18.16 11.47 -3.02
C TRP A 171 19.03 12.46 -3.79
N ASN A 172 19.78 11.96 -4.76
CA ASN A 172 20.70 12.72 -5.58
C ASN A 172 20.21 12.59 -7.03
N SER A 173 20.68 13.48 -7.89
CA SER A 173 20.28 13.57 -9.30
C SER A 173 20.60 12.34 -10.16
N GLU A 174 21.09 11.24 -9.57
CA GLU A 174 21.44 10.00 -10.27
C GLU A 174 20.37 8.91 -10.10
N GLN A 175 19.30 9.16 -9.32
CA GLN A 175 18.14 8.28 -9.17
C GLN A 175 17.05 8.63 -10.17
N LEU A 176 16.41 7.60 -10.76
CA LEU A 176 15.21 7.82 -11.54
C LEU A 176 14.05 8.07 -10.57
N ARG A 177 13.52 9.29 -10.60
CA ARG A 177 12.54 9.78 -9.63
C ARG A 177 11.24 8.98 -9.76
N GLY A 178 10.77 8.43 -8.63
CA GLY A 178 9.41 7.91 -8.52
C GLY A 178 8.42 9.01 -8.22
N LEU A 179 7.16 8.63 -7.97
CA LEU A 179 6.10 9.60 -7.74
C LEU A 179 6.29 10.39 -6.45
N PHE A 180 6.80 9.74 -5.40
CA PHE A 180 6.91 10.30 -4.06
C PHE A 180 8.37 10.50 -3.66
N GLU A 181 8.72 11.72 -3.31
CA GLU A 181 9.99 12.01 -2.65
C GLU A 181 9.78 12.25 -1.16
N PRO A 182 10.73 11.88 -0.28
CA PRO A 182 10.52 11.98 1.16
C PRO A 182 10.14 13.38 1.66
N ASP A 183 10.67 14.42 1.03
CA ASP A 183 10.67 15.80 1.53
C ASP A 183 9.99 16.81 0.57
N ILE A 184 9.63 16.38 -0.64
CA ILE A 184 9.18 17.26 -1.73
C ILE A 184 7.83 16.79 -2.25
N LYS A 185 6.94 17.75 -2.52
CA LYS A 185 5.67 17.53 -3.22
C LYS A 185 5.94 17.42 -4.72
N THR A 186 5.33 16.46 -5.40
CA THR A 186 5.53 16.24 -6.84
C THR A 186 4.37 16.86 -7.62
N PRO A 187 4.56 17.96 -8.36
CA PRO A 187 3.51 18.53 -9.21
C PRO A 187 3.06 17.52 -10.28
N TYR A 188 1.77 17.52 -10.63
CA TYR A 188 1.24 16.63 -11.67
C TYR A 188 1.92 16.84 -13.02
N VAL A 189 2.31 18.08 -13.30
CA VAL A 189 3.03 18.47 -14.52
C VAL A 189 4.44 17.89 -14.63
N GLU A 190 5.03 17.40 -13.52
CA GLU A 190 6.32 16.72 -13.55
C GLU A 190 6.22 15.24 -13.95
N VAL A 191 5.01 14.67 -13.97
CA VAL A 191 4.78 13.26 -14.36
C VAL A 191 4.64 13.15 -15.87
N LYS A 192 5.79 13.12 -16.55
CA LYS A 192 5.92 13.14 -18.02
C LYS A 192 5.49 11.84 -18.69
N ASP A 193 5.67 10.70 -18.01
CA ASP A 193 5.19 9.40 -18.50
C ASP A 193 3.65 9.29 -18.50
N GLY A 194 2.99 10.20 -17.79
CA GLY A 194 1.54 10.29 -17.66
C GLY A 194 0.98 9.59 -16.43
N LEU A 195 0.00 10.22 -15.78
CA LEU A 195 -0.54 9.75 -14.49
C LEU A 195 -1.08 8.31 -14.52
N ALA A 196 -1.64 7.88 -15.64
CA ALA A 196 -2.17 6.53 -15.82
C ALA A 196 -1.09 5.46 -16.09
N GLN A 197 0.16 5.88 -16.31
CA GLN A 197 1.31 5.00 -16.60
C GLN A 197 2.38 5.07 -15.51
N THR A 198 2.20 5.87 -14.47
CA THR A 198 3.11 5.91 -13.33
C THR A 198 2.46 5.26 -12.11
N ILE A 199 3.13 4.29 -11.50
CA ILE A 199 2.70 3.65 -10.26
C ILE A 199 2.92 4.61 -9.09
N ALA A 200 1.87 4.80 -8.31
CA ALA A 200 1.87 5.52 -7.03
C ALA A 200 2.11 4.58 -5.85
N PHE A 201 1.33 3.49 -5.76
CA PHE A 201 1.41 2.53 -4.67
C PHE A 201 1.46 1.11 -5.19
N LEU A 202 2.16 0.24 -4.45
CA LEU A 202 2.16 -1.20 -4.69
C LEU A 202 1.76 -1.96 -3.43
N GLU A 203 1.06 -3.06 -3.63
CA GLU A 203 0.86 -4.07 -2.59
C GLU A 203 2.16 -4.83 -2.30
N THR A 204 2.43 -5.13 -1.02
CA THR A 204 3.57 -5.92 -0.56
C THR A 204 3.23 -6.73 0.70
N ASP A 205 3.82 -7.92 0.80
CA ASP A 205 3.88 -8.76 1.99
C ASP A 205 5.29 -8.81 2.61
N PHE A 206 6.26 -8.18 1.95
CA PHE A 206 7.64 -8.11 2.36
C PHE A 206 7.91 -6.82 3.14
N PHE A 207 8.75 -6.89 4.18
CA PHE A 207 9.17 -5.73 5.00
C PHE A 207 8.01 -4.80 5.43
N THR A 208 6.86 -5.36 5.78
CA THR A 208 5.71 -4.58 6.25
C THR A 208 6.01 -3.99 7.62
N GLY A 209 5.64 -2.73 7.85
CA GLY A 209 5.86 -2.04 9.11
C GLY A 209 4.73 -1.08 9.44
N PRO A 210 4.86 -0.34 10.55
CA PRO A 210 3.83 0.59 11.04
C PRO A 210 3.39 1.55 9.94
N TRP A 211 2.07 1.68 9.74
CA TRP A 211 1.54 2.50 8.65
C TRP A 211 1.85 3.99 8.82
N LEU A 212 2.04 4.45 10.06
CA LEU A 212 2.34 5.85 10.38
C LEU A 212 3.86 6.15 10.34
N GLN A 213 4.72 5.14 10.23
CA GLN A 213 6.17 5.31 10.19
C GLN A 213 6.64 5.70 8.79
N GLY A 214 7.35 6.83 8.66
CA GLY A 214 8.07 7.18 7.44
C GLY A 214 9.20 6.20 7.11
N GLY A 215 9.59 6.11 5.85
CA GLY A 215 10.68 5.25 5.40
C GLY A 215 10.22 3.93 4.76
N PRO A 216 11.05 2.87 4.73
CA PRO A 216 10.83 1.72 3.85
C PRO A 216 9.57 0.89 4.11
N SER A 217 8.90 1.06 5.25
CA SER A 217 7.58 0.43 5.50
C SER A 217 6.44 1.11 4.73
N THR A 218 6.61 2.35 4.27
CA THR A 218 5.55 3.17 3.67
C THR A 218 5.97 3.85 2.37
N LEU A 219 7.26 4.06 2.14
CA LEU A 219 7.86 4.64 0.93
C LEU A 219 9.11 3.84 0.58
N ARG A 220 9.16 3.26 -0.62
CA ARG A 220 10.27 2.40 -1.06
C ARG A 220 10.84 2.84 -2.39
N THR A 221 12.15 2.70 -2.47
CA THR A 221 12.93 2.69 -3.71
C THR A 221 13.24 1.27 -4.12
N TRP A 222 13.55 1.10 -5.41
CA TRP A 222 13.77 -0.20 -6.01
C TRP A 222 15.12 -0.25 -6.69
N LYS A 223 15.83 -1.37 -6.53
CA LYS A 223 17.14 -1.52 -7.17
C LYS A 223 16.97 -1.63 -8.67
N ARG A 224 17.73 -0.83 -9.42
CA ARG A 224 17.68 -0.81 -10.88
C ARG A 224 18.15 -2.11 -11.53
N ASP A 225 19.15 -2.76 -10.93
CA ASP A 225 19.80 -3.98 -11.43
C ASP A 225 19.09 -5.28 -11.03
N GLN A 226 17.90 -5.17 -10.45
CA GLN A 226 17.11 -6.30 -10.01
C GLN A 226 16.46 -7.03 -11.20
N SER A 227 16.72 -8.34 -11.32
CA SER A 227 16.17 -9.17 -12.38
C SER A 227 14.71 -9.58 -12.16
N VAL A 228 14.24 -9.54 -10.90
CA VAL A 228 12.87 -9.91 -10.51
C VAL A 228 12.34 -8.91 -9.51
N TYR A 229 11.45 -8.03 -9.96
CA TYR A 229 10.74 -7.11 -9.07
C TYR A 229 9.57 -7.79 -8.40
N LEU A 230 8.74 -8.49 -9.18
CA LEU A 230 7.48 -9.07 -8.72
C LEU A 230 7.60 -10.56 -8.45
N GLY A 231 7.09 -11.02 -7.31
CA GLY A 231 6.98 -12.45 -7.01
C GLY A 231 7.28 -12.83 -5.57
N PRO A 232 7.15 -14.12 -5.24
CA PRO A 232 7.52 -14.63 -3.91
C PRO A 232 8.98 -14.30 -3.59
N SER A 233 9.24 -13.80 -2.37
CA SER A 233 10.59 -13.45 -1.88
C SER A 233 11.29 -12.29 -2.59
N SER A 234 10.59 -11.55 -3.45
CA SER A 234 11.08 -10.28 -3.98
C SER A 234 10.69 -9.12 -3.05
N ASP A 235 11.35 -7.96 -3.23
CA ASP A 235 11.01 -6.73 -2.50
C ASP A 235 9.56 -6.26 -2.77
N LEU A 236 8.96 -6.76 -3.87
CA LEU A 236 7.56 -6.58 -4.29
C LEU A 236 6.88 -7.94 -4.54
N GLY A 237 6.72 -8.73 -3.49
CA GLY A 237 5.75 -9.84 -3.47
C GLY A 237 4.48 -9.37 -2.77
N GLY A 238 3.31 -9.56 -3.38
CA GLY A 238 2.02 -9.39 -2.70
C GLY A 238 1.55 -10.73 -2.14
N ILE A 239 0.49 -10.71 -1.32
CA ILE A 239 -0.04 -11.94 -0.71
C ILE A 239 -0.84 -12.76 -1.73
N HIS A 240 -1.28 -12.12 -2.82
CA HIS A 240 -2.04 -12.79 -3.87
C HIS A 240 -1.17 -13.71 -4.73
N LEU A 241 -1.78 -14.82 -5.14
CA LEU A 241 -1.19 -15.67 -6.17
C LEU A 241 -1.01 -14.87 -7.47
N ASP A 242 0.06 -15.12 -8.21
CA ASP A 242 0.35 -14.65 -9.57
C ASP A 242 0.61 -13.15 -9.77
N GLY A 243 0.46 -12.30 -8.75
CA GLY A 243 0.67 -10.87 -8.94
C GLY A 243 0.35 -10.01 -7.73
N VAL A 244 0.36 -8.70 -7.97
CA VAL A 244 0.10 -7.66 -6.97
C VAL A 244 -0.84 -6.61 -7.54
N TYR A 245 -1.56 -5.92 -6.68
CA TYR A 245 -2.27 -4.71 -7.09
C TYR A 245 -1.34 -3.49 -6.99
N ALA A 246 -1.46 -2.58 -7.95
CA ALA A 246 -0.84 -1.27 -7.94
C ALA A 246 -1.89 -0.18 -8.12
N ALA A 247 -1.75 0.94 -7.41
CA ALA A 247 -2.44 2.18 -7.75
C ALA A 247 -1.55 2.97 -8.72
N MET A 248 -2.14 3.45 -9.80
CA MET A 248 -1.52 4.43 -10.67
C MET A 248 -1.67 5.83 -10.07
N ALA A 249 -0.89 6.79 -10.57
CA ALA A 249 -0.91 8.18 -10.13
C ALA A 249 -2.25 8.89 -10.42
N ASP A 250 -3.05 8.38 -11.35
CA ASP A 250 -4.43 8.82 -11.58
C ASP A 250 -5.48 8.17 -10.63
N GLY A 251 -5.03 7.32 -9.71
CA GLY A 251 -5.86 6.62 -8.73
C GLY A 251 -6.48 5.31 -9.22
N ARG A 252 -6.26 4.90 -10.48
CA ARG A 252 -6.75 3.59 -10.97
C ARG A 252 -5.97 2.44 -10.35
N ALA A 253 -6.65 1.30 -10.19
CA ALA A 253 -6.04 0.07 -9.74
C ALA A 253 -5.75 -0.87 -10.90
N HIS A 254 -4.52 -1.37 -10.99
CA HIS A 254 -4.08 -2.36 -11.95
C HIS A 254 -3.55 -3.61 -11.25
N PHE A 255 -3.83 -4.78 -11.81
CA PHE A 255 -3.21 -6.02 -11.35
C PHE A 255 -1.98 -6.31 -12.21
N LEU A 256 -0.81 -6.35 -11.57
CA LEU A 256 0.47 -6.62 -12.22
C LEU A 256 0.88 -8.07 -11.93
N THR A 257 1.06 -8.85 -12.98
CA THR A 257 1.43 -10.26 -12.82
C THR A 257 2.92 -10.43 -12.62
N TRP A 258 3.37 -11.54 -12.04
CA TRP A 258 4.80 -11.87 -11.96
C TRP A 258 5.48 -12.05 -13.33
N LYS A 259 4.69 -12.15 -14.40
CA LYS A 259 5.17 -12.23 -15.79
C LYS A 259 5.36 -10.87 -16.44
N THR A 260 5.09 -9.78 -15.72
CA THR A 260 5.33 -8.42 -16.22
C THR A 260 6.81 -8.26 -16.54
N ASP A 261 7.13 -7.81 -17.75
CA ASP A 261 8.51 -7.61 -18.16
C ASP A 261 9.20 -6.62 -17.19
N PRO A 262 10.38 -6.93 -16.63
CA PRO A 262 11.07 -6.05 -15.71
C PRO A 262 11.32 -4.64 -16.25
N ARG A 263 11.50 -4.47 -17.57
CA ARG A 263 11.70 -3.15 -18.20
C ARG A 263 10.41 -2.34 -18.17
N ILE A 264 9.29 -2.96 -18.52
CA ILE A 264 7.97 -2.32 -18.40
C ILE A 264 7.70 -1.97 -16.94
N PHE A 265 8.02 -2.88 -16.02
CA PHE A 265 7.81 -2.61 -14.61
C PHE A 265 8.64 -1.41 -14.12
N ARG A 266 9.90 -1.30 -14.52
CA ARG A 266 10.75 -0.14 -14.19
C ARG A 266 10.24 1.17 -14.79
N SER A 267 9.79 1.18 -16.04
CA SER A 267 9.21 2.39 -16.65
C SER A 267 7.95 2.85 -15.93
N LEU A 268 7.16 1.92 -15.36
CA LEU A 268 6.01 2.27 -14.53
C LEU A 268 6.41 2.85 -13.16
N LEU A 269 7.63 2.63 -12.68
CA LEU A 269 8.12 3.15 -11.40
C LEU A 269 8.71 4.56 -11.49
N THR A 270 8.85 5.12 -12.68
CA THR A 270 9.42 6.45 -12.89
C THR A 270 8.34 7.46 -13.27
N ILE A 271 8.61 8.74 -12.99
CA ILE A 271 7.79 9.86 -13.49
C ILE A 271 8.26 10.32 -14.88
N ASP A 272 9.49 9.95 -15.26
CA ASP A 272 10.12 10.20 -16.55
C ASP A 272 11.03 9.02 -16.95
N SER A 273 10.51 8.14 -17.80
CA SER A 273 11.17 6.92 -18.26
C SER A 273 12.22 7.18 -19.34
N THR A 274 12.25 8.39 -19.93
CA THR A 274 13.27 8.75 -20.94
C THR A 274 14.68 8.82 -20.36
N GLU A 275 14.79 8.91 -19.04
CA GLU A 275 16.05 8.86 -18.30
C GLU A 275 16.56 7.41 -18.08
N GLU A 276 15.81 6.38 -18.48
CA GLU A 276 16.25 4.97 -18.44
C GLU A 276 16.99 4.58 -19.74
N PRO A 277 18.34 4.52 -19.75
CA PRO A 277 19.08 3.95 -20.89
C PRO A 277 18.65 2.51 -21.21
N GLU A 278 18.55 2.22 -22.51
CA GLU A 278 18.20 0.91 -23.11
C GLU A 278 19.08 -0.26 -22.65
#